data_AF-A0A923R3A0-F1
#
_entry.id   AF-A0A923R3A0-F1
#
_cell.length_a   1.000
_cell.length_b   1.000
_cell.length_c   1.000
_cell.angle_alpha   90.00
_cell.angle_beta   90.00
_cell.angle_gamma   90.00
#
_symmetry.space_group_name_H-M   'P 1'
#
loop_
_entity.id
_entity.type
_entity.pdbx_description
1 polymer ?
#
loop_
_entity_poly.entity_id
_entity_poly.type
_entity_poly.pdbx_seq_one_letter_code
_entity_poly.pdbx_strand_id
1 'polypeptide(L)' 'EELMKEVEERDHLRNFQPIFTGQHIMEIFNLKPGPEVGKLKIALREAILEGKIKNTSEESREYIIEIAMEIGIKV' A
#
# COMPACT_ATOMS: atom_id res chain seq x y z
N GLU A 1 10.70 -37.19 15.77
CA GLU A 1 11.46 -36.15 15.04
C GLU A 1 10.46 -35.12 14.50
N GLU A 2 10.88 -33.86 14.48
CA GLU A 2 10.07 -32.63 14.56
C GLU A 2 8.96 -32.46 13.51
N LEU A 3 7.71 -32.36 13.97
CA LEU A 3 6.50 -32.12 13.16
C LEU A 3 5.83 -30.77 13.50
N MET A 4 6.57 -29.82 14.07
CA MET A 4 6.01 -28.58 14.62
C MET A 4 6.96 -27.39 14.47
N LYS A 5 7.26 -26.94 13.24
CA LYS A 5 7.93 -25.64 13.02
C LYS A 5 7.50 -24.94 11.73
N GLU A 6 6.29 -25.18 11.24
CA GLU A 6 5.75 -24.49 10.04
C GLU A 6 4.59 -23.52 10.35
N VAL A 7 4.33 -23.23 11.63
CA VAL A 7 3.17 -22.40 12.02
C VAL A 7 3.56 -21.00 12.51
N GLU A 8 4.85 -20.69 12.70
CA GLU A 8 5.30 -19.38 13.21
C GLU A 8 5.52 -18.30 12.13
N GLU A 9 5.47 -18.60 10.84
CA GLU A 9 5.68 -17.57 9.79
C GLU A 9 4.39 -16.89 9.30
N ARG A 10 3.22 -17.30 9.79
CA ARG A 10 1.93 -16.74 9.33
C ARG A 10 1.42 -15.54 10.11
N ASP A 11 2.00 -15.23 11.27
CA ASP A 11 1.50 -14.12 12.12
C ASP A 11 2.10 -12.75 11.77
N HIS A 12 3.26 -12.71 11.11
CA HIS A 12 3.89 -11.45 10.71
C HIS A 12 3.19 -10.73 9.54
N LEU A 13 2.47 -11.46 8.69
CA LEU A 13 1.70 -10.86 7.58
C LEU A 13 0.49 -10.04 8.06
N ARG A 14 0.00 -10.28 9.30
CA ARG A 14 -1.19 -9.59 9.83
C ARG A 14 -0.93 -8.20 10.39
N ASN A 15 0.32 -7.86 10.69
CA ASN A 15 0.74 -6.53 11.14
C ASN A 15 1.32 -5.66 10.02
N PHE A 16 1.04 -5.98 8.75
CA PHE A 16 1.34 -5.09 7.63
C PHE A 16 0.37 -3.90 7.64
N GLN A 17 0.64 -2.93 8.52
CA GLN A 17 0.14 -1.59 8.31
C GLN A 17 0.99 -0.94 7.22
N PRO A 18 0.39 -0.49 6.11
CA PRO A 18 1.11 0.36 5.18
C PRO A 18 1.58 1.61 5.93
N ILE A 19 2.88 1.89 5.92
CA ILE A 19 3.43 3.16 6.44
C ILE A 19 2.83 4.36 5.71
N PHE A 20 2.30 4.12 4.50
CA PHE A 20 1.56 5.09 3.73
C PHE A 20 0.07 5.10 4.07
N THR A 21 -0.38 6.23 4.61
CA THR A 21 -1.79 6.50 4.91
C THR A 21 -2.41 7.42 3.84
N GLY A 22 -3.74 7.47 3.79
CA GLY A 22 -4.47 8.37 2.88
C GLY A 22 -4.09 9.85 3.06
N GLN A 23 -3.61 10.25 4.25
CA GLN A 23 -3.05 11.59 4.49
C GLN A 23 -1.79 11.85 3.66
N HIS A 24 -0.84 10.91 3.64
CA HIS A 24 0.36 11.05 2.82
C HIS A 24 0.03 11.20 1.33
N ILE A 25 -0.96 10.46 0.84
CA ILE A 25 -1.44 10.58 -0.54
C ILE A 25 -2.01 11.98 -0.79
N MET A 26 -2.86 12.46 0.11
CA MET A 26 -3.42 13.81 0.03
C MET A 26 -2.34 14.89 0.06
N GLU A 27 -1.29 14.74 0.87
CA GLU A 27 -0.17 15.70 0.93
C GLU A 27 0.71 15.66 -0.32
N ILE A 28 0.97 14.48 -0.88
CA ILE A 28 1.86 14.32 -2.04
C ILE A 28 1.23 14.88 -3.31
N PHE A 29 -0.05 14.59 -3.52
CA PHE A 29 -0.79 15.03 -4.71
C PHE A 29 -1.59 16.31 -4.45
N ASN A 30 -1.52 16.87 -3.24
CA ASN A 30 -2.32 18.02 -2.80
C ASN A 30 -3.83 17.86 -3.13
N LEU A 31 -4.34 16.64 -3.00
CA LEU A 31 -5.71 16.27 -3.38
C LEU A 31 -6.68 16.47 -2.24
N LYS A 32 -7.92 16.81 -2.59
CA LYS A 32 -9.04 16.81 -1.65
C LYS A 32 -9.47 15.38 -1.34
N PRO A 33 -10.03 15.12 -0.14
CA PRO A 33 -10.62 13.82 0.17
C PRO A 33 -11.72 13.49 -0.85
N GLY A 34 -11.56 12.36 -1.54
CA GLY A 34 -12.43 11.95 -2.63
C GLY A 34 -12.28 10.47 -2.98
N PRO A 35 -13.09 9.98 -3.93
CA PRO A 35 -13.06 8.57 -4.35
C PRO A 35 -11.69 8.16 -4.92
N GLU A 36 -10.95 9.11 -5.50
CA GLU A 36 -9.59 8.97 -6.00
C GLU A 36 -8.60 8.53 -4.92
N VAL A 37 -8.56 9.24 -3.78
CA VAL A 37 -7.71 8.88 -2.64
C VAL A 37 -8.09 7.50 -2.08
N GLY A 38 -9.39 7.18 -2.10
CA GLY A 38 -9.89 5.86 -1.72
C GLY A 38 -9.32 4.74 -2.60
N LYS A 39 -9.36 4.92 -3.93
CA LYS A 39 -8.79 3.97 -4.90
C LYS A 39 -7.29 3.77 -4.68
N LEU A 40 -6.53 4.85 -4.55
CA LEU A 40 -5.09 4.80 -4.32
C LEU A 40 -4.72 4.05 -3.03
N LYS A 41 -5.45 4.31 -1.95
CA LYS A 41 -5.27 3.62 -0.67
C LYS A 41 -5.59 2.12 -0.77
N ILE A 42 -6.64 1.74 -1.49
CA ILE A 42 -7.02 0.34 -1.68
C ILE A 42 -5.96 -0.36 -2.54
N ALA A 43 -5.62 0.21 -3.69
CA ALA A 43 -4.61 -0.33 -4.60
C ALA A 43 -3.27 -0.53 -3.89
N LEU A 44 -2.82 0.44 -3.09
CA LEU A 44 -1.59 0.34 -2.31
C LEU A 44 -1.64 -0.80 -1.29
N ARG A 45 -2.75 -0.90 -0.55
CA ARG A 45 -2.94 -1.98 0.43
C ARG A 45 -2.92 -3.35 -0.24
N GLU A 46 -3.65 -3.49 -1.35
CA GLU A 46 -3.67 -4.74 -2.12
C GLU A 46 -2.29 -5.09 -2.66
N ALA A 47 -1.54 -4.12 -3.20
CA ALA A 47 -0.19 -4.35 -3.70
C ALA A 47 0.78 -4.83 -2.62
N ILE A 48 0.68 -4.30 -1.40
CA ILE A 48 1.50 -4.75 -0.26
C ILE A 48 1.07 -6.16 0.19
N LEU A 49 -0.24 -6.43 0.23
CA LEU A 49 -0.76 -7.75 0.63
C LEU A 49 -0.46 -8.84 -0.41
N GLU A 50 -0.51 -8.50 -1.69
CA GLU A 50 -0.12 -9.38 -2.79
C GLU A 50 1.40 -9.53 -2.92
N GLY A 51 2.18 -8.72 -2.19
CA GLY A 51 3.64 -8.69 -2.30
C GLY A 51 4.15 -8.12 -3.63
N LYS A 52 3.32 -7.35 -4.35
CA LYS A 52 3.70 -6.61 -5.57
C LYS A 52 4.71 -5.52 -5.27
N ILE A 53 4.55 -4.85 -4.12
CA ILE A 53 5.44 -3.80 -3.65
C ILE A 53 5.86 -4.06 -2.21
N LYS A 54 7.03 -3.56 -1.83
CA LYS A 54 7.45 -3.57 -0.42
C LYS A 54 6.70 -2.50 0.36
N ASN A 55 6.49 -2.77 1.66
CA ASN A 55 5.98 -1.78 2.61
C ASN A 55 7.07 -0.75 2.98
N THR A 56 7.65 -0.10 1.97
CA THR A 56 8.65 0.98 2.10
C THR A 56 8.05 2.28 1.57
N SER A 57 8.52 3.41 2.10
CA SER A 57 8.03 4.72 1.68
C SER A 57 8.27 4.98 0.20
N GLU A 58 9.35 4.46 -0.37
CA GLU A 58 9.75 4.67 -1.77
C GLU A 58 8.85 3.89 -2.73
N GLU A 59 8.74 2.57 -2.55
CA GLU A 59 7.91 1.71 -3.39
C GLU A 59 6.42 2.06 -3.27
N SER A 60 5.98 2.39 -2.05
CA SER A 60 4.64 2.91 -1.86
C SER A 60 4.45 4.12 -2.74
N ARG A 61 5.32 5.14 -2.66
CA ARG A 61 5.21 6.40 -3.39
C ARG A 61 5.17 6.21 -4.91
N GLU A 62 6.08 5.41 -5.46
CA GLU A 62 6.12 5.11 -6.89
C GLU A 62 4.83 4.43 -7.35
N TYR A 63 4.35 3.45 -6.60
CA TYR A 63 3.11 2.74 -6.93
C TYR A 63 1.89 3.65 -6.92
N ILE A 64 1.76 4.54 -5.93
CA ILE A 64 0.63 5.50 -5.90
C ILE A 64 0.72 6.50 -7.04
N ILE A 65 1.93 6.91 -7.45
CA ILE A 65 2.15 7.81 -8.60
C ILE A 65 1.74 7.12 -9.90
N GLU A 66 2.13 5.85 -10.08
CA GLU A 66 1.75 5.06 -11.25
C GLU A 66 0.23 4.90 -11.34
N ILE A 67 -0.41 4.43 -10.26
CA ILE A 67 -1.87 4.29 -10.21
C ILE A 67 -2.55 5.64 -10.41
N ALA A 68 -2.06 6.73 -9.78
CA ALA A 68 -2.62 8.06 -9.93
C ALA A 68 -2.60 8.52 -11.40
N MET A 69 -1.49 8.31 -12.11
CA MET A 69 -1.42 8.60 -13.54
C MET A 69 -2.38 7.73 -14.36
N GLU A 70 -2.51 6.44 -14.03
CA GLU A 70 -3.41 5.52 -14.72
C GLU A 70 -4.89 5.90 -14.57
N ILE A 71 -5.29 6.36 -13.38
CA ILE A 71 -6.65 6.85 -13.13
C ILE A 71 -6.88 8.32 -13.52
N GLY A 72 -5.85 9.00 -14.04
CA GLY A 72 -5.94 10.37 -14.55
C GLY A 72 -5.90 11.47 -13.48
N ILE A 73 -5.38 11.18 -12.29
CA ILE A 73 -5.12 12.19 -11.26
C ILE A 73 -3.94 13.05 -11.73
N LYS A 74 -4.19 14.35 -11.91
CA LYS A 74 -3.13 15.31 -12.20
C LYS A 74 -2.45 15.73 -10.91
N VAL A 75 -1.13 15.55 -10.88
CA VAL A 75 -0.21 16.10 -9.87
C VAL A 75 -0.11 17.61 -10.02
#